data_AF-A0A257RJ51-F1
#
_entry.id   AF-A0A257RJ51-F1
#
_cell.length_a   1.000
_cell.length_b   1.000
_cell.length_c   1.000
_cell.angle_alpha   90.00
_cell.angle_beta   90.00
_cell.angle_gamma   90.00
#
_symmetry.space_group_name_H-M   'P 1'
#
loop_
_entity.id
_entity.type
_entity.pdbx_description
1 polymer ?
#
loop_
_entity_poly.entity_id
_entity_poly.type
_entity_poly.pdbx_seq_one_letter_code
_entity_poly.pdbx_strand_id
1 'polypeptide(L)'
;MEVASKREVVRRVWMVGEWGRAVRLWSAGWSLSRRYAPKAPSMALAVIVALMVAVTILRWFVDGAGQSAALLYVVPIALSAVRFGRRGGAYAAGVAIAAFAILELVRSKGDPDLTGWVAPLLAMALMGGLVGHLSEAAARNDAARRFHLGEYEAAERARLADLETSDSIVQRVAAARWMLEVGRSEDALRALDDTVSDGIGQLGTRLPPPVTGPPVTGPLADEGA
;
A
#
# COMPACT_ATOMS: atom_id res chain seq x y z
N MET A 1 -55.18 -3.16 -13.53
CA MET A 1 -54.12 -2.45 -12.78
C MET A 1 -53.03 -3.36 -12.23
N GLU A 2 -53.30 -4.63 -11.92
CA GLU A 2 -52.33 -5.55 -11.28
C GLU A 2 -51.11 -5.93 -12.14
N VAL A 3 -51.25 -5.92 -13.47
CA VAL A 3 -50.19 -6.32 -14.40
C VAL A 3 -49.06 -5.28 -14.50
N ALA A 4 -49.33 -4.00 -14.22
CA ALA A 4 -48.33 -2.92 -14.28
C ALA A 4 -47.34 -2.97 -13.10
N SER A 5 -47.85 -3.25 -11.90
CA SER A 5 -47.05 -3.36 -10.67
C SER A 5 -46.04 -4.52 -10.74
N LYS A 6 -46.46 -5.66 -11.29
CA LYS A 6 -45.60 -6.85 -11.41
C LYS A 6 -44.39 -6.61 -12.34
N ARG A 7 -44.55 -5.77 -13.38
CA ARG A 7 -43.45 -5.42 -14.29
C ARG A 7 -42.43 -4.48 -13.65
N GLU A 8 -42.85 -3.55 -12.79
CA GLU A 8 -41.93 -2.65 -12.07
C GLU A 8 -41.09 -3.37 -11.02
N VAL A 9 -41.67 -4.33 -10.31
CA VAL A 9 -40.95 -5.15 -9.32
C VAL A 9 -39.89 -6.02 -10.00
N VAL A 10 -40.24 -6.66 -11.13
CA VAL A 10 -39.30 -7.46 -11.92
C VAL A 10 -38.17 -6.59 -12.48
N ARG A 11 -38.46 -5.35 -12.93
CA ARG A 11 -37.44 -4.42 -13.43
C ARG A 11 -36.46 -3.96 -12.34
N ARG A 12 -36.96 -3.73 -11.11
CA ARG A 12 -36.11 -3.39 -9.96
C ARG A 12 -35.20 -4.55 -9.53
N VAL A 13 -35.73 -5.77 -9.51
CA VAL A 13 -34.94 -6.98 -9.16
C VAL A 13 -33.87 -7.28 -10.21
N TRP A 14 -34.19 -7.10 -11.50
CA TRP A 14 -33.21 -7.25 -12.58
C TRP A 14 -32.08 -6.21 -12.50
N MET A 15 -32.40 -4.94 -12.21
CA MET A 15 -31.38 -3.91 -12.02
C MET A 15 -30.41 -4.29 -10.90
N VAL A 16 -30.90 -4.66 -9.71
CA VAL A 16 -30.02 -4.98 -8.57
C VAL A 16 -29.06 -6.15 -8.87
N GLY A 17 -29.50 -7.16 -9.62
CA GLY A 17 -28.67 -8.29 -10.04
C GLY A 17 -27.58 -7.92 -11.07
N GLU A 18 -27.87 -7.01 -12.00
CA GLU A 18 -26.89 -6.50 -12.97
C GLU A 18 -25.86 -5.57 -12.33
N TRP A 19 -26.30 -4.70 -11.42
CA TRP A 19 -25.40 -3.85 -10.63
C TRP A 19 -24.40 -4.68 -9.82
N GLY A 20 -24.83 -5.79 -9.20
CA GLY A 20 -23.92 -6.71 -8.48
C GLY A 20 -22.91 -7.44 -9.38
N ARG A 21 -23.23 -7.67 -10.66
CA ARG A 21 -22.28 -8.24 -11.64
C ARG A 21 -21.30 -7.18 -12.14
N ALA A 22 -21.77 -5.97 -12.41
CA ALA A 22 -20.92 -4.85 -12.81
C ALA A 22 -19.91 -4.49 -11.71
N VAL A 23 -20.33 -4.44 -10.44
CA VAL A 23 -19.44 -4.16 -9.31
C VAL A 23 -18.37 -5.25 -9.13
N ARG A 24 -18.73 -6.54 -9.34
CA ARG A 24 -17.76 -7.65 -9.27
C ARG A 24 -16.77 -7.67 -10.43
N LEU A 25 -17.23 -7.34 -11.65
CA LEU A 25 -16.34 -7.19 -12.80
C LEU A 25 -15.42 -5.97 -12.65
N TRP A 26 -15.94 -4.88 -12.08
CA TRP A 26 -15.16 -3.68 -11.81
C TRP A 26 -14.11 -3.91 -10.70
N SER A 27 -14.47 -4.64 -9.63
CA SER A 27 -13.51 -4.99 -8.58
C SER A 27 -12.48 -6.04 -9.04
N ALA A 28 -12.87 -6.98 -9.91
CA ALA A 28 -11.94 -7.89 -10.57
C ALA A 28 -10.97 -7.13 -11.48
N GLY A 29 -11.45 -6.17 -12.28
CA GLY A 29 -10.60 -5.26 -13.06
C GLY A 29 -9.64 -4.45 -12.20
N TRP A 30 -10.09 -3.98 -11.04
CA TRP A 30 -9.25 -3.26 -10.07
C TRP A 30 -8.18 -4.13 -9.39
N SER A 31 -8.47 -5.41 -9.19
CA SER A 31 -7.50 -6.36 -8.63
C SER A 31 -6.46 -6.83 -9.66
N LEU A 32 -6.83 -6.90 -10.94
CA LEU A 32 -5.89 -7.11 -12.04
C LEU A 32 -5.00 -5.88 -12.28
N SER A 33 -5.55 -4.65 -12.21
CA SER A 33 -4.76 -3.43 -12.41
C SER A 33 -3.67 -3.25 -11.35
N ARG A 34 -3.89 -3.70 -10.11
CA ARG A 34 -2.86 -3.75 -9.06
C ARG A 34 -1.71 -4.70 -9.39
N ARG A 35 -1.98 -5.80 -10.11
CA ARG A 35 -0.96 -6.78 -10.51
C ARG A 35 -0.14 -6.29 -11.72
N TYR A 36 -0.75 -5.47 -12.58
CA TYR A 36 -0.11 -4.91 -13.78
C TYR A 36 0.34 -3.45 -13.64
N ALA A 37 0.34 -2.90 -12.42
CA ALA A 37 0.89 -1.57 -12.17
C ALA A 37 2.36 -1.55 -12.65
N PRO A 38 2.71 -0.72 -13.67
CA PRO A 38 4.04 -0.75 -14.24
C PRO A 38 5.07 -0.41 -13.15
N LYS A 39 5.98 -1.35 -12.89
CA LYS A 39 7.06 -1.21 -11.91
C LYS A 39 7.94 0.00 -12.24
N ALA A 40 8.04 0.38 -13.52
CA ALA A 40 8.80 1.54 -13.97
C ALA A 40 7.94 2.82 -14.00
N PRO A 41 8.36 3.90 -13.31
CA PRO A 41 7.64 5.18 -13.32
C PRO A 41 7.58 5.83 -14.72
N SER A 42 8.53 5.51 -15.60
CA SER A 42 8.61 6.02 -16.98
C SER A 42 7.48 5.51 -17.89
N MET A 43 7.10 4.22 -17.78
CA MET A 43 6.01 3.65 -18.58
C MET A 43 4.65 4.26 -18.23
N ALA A 44 4.40 4.51 -16.94
CA ALA A 44 3.16 5.15 -16.52
C ALA A 44 3.05 6.57 -17.06
N LEU A 45 4.16 7.31 -17.08
CA LEU A 45 4.21 8.66 -17.63
C LEU A 45 3.98 8.65 -19.14
N ALA A 46 4.56 7.69 -19.87
CA ALA A 46 4.32 7.53 -21.30
C ALA A 46 2.84 7.25 -21.62
N VAL A 47 2.19 6.37 -20.85
CA VAL A 47 0.75 6.10 -21.00
C VAL A 47 -0.08 7.34 -20.73
N ILE A 48 0.22 8.07 -19.65
CA ILE A 48 -0.49 9.32 -19.30
C ILE A 48 -0.38 10.36 -20.40
N VAL A 49 0.84 10.59 -20.90
CA VAL A 49 1.10 11.55 -21.97
C VAL A 49 0.38 11.12 -23.25
N ALA A 50 0.49 9.85 -23.63
CA ALA A 50 -0.19 9.32 -24.81
C ALA A 50 -1.72 9.49 -24.72
N LEU A 51 -2.29 9.24 -23.54
CA LEU A 51 -3.74 9.37 -23.31
C LEU A 51 -4.17 10.83 -23.34
N MET A 52 -3.36 11.74 -22.79
CA MET A 52 -3.58 13.18 -22.89
C MET A 52 -3.60 13.64 -24.35
N VAL A 53 -2.56 13.26 -25.11
CA VAL A 53 -2.44 13.58 -26.55
C VAL A 53 -3.61 13.01 -27.34
N ALA A 54 -3.99 11.76 -27.10
CA ALA A 54 -5.11 11.12 -27.78
C ALA A 54 -6.43 11.84 -27.53
N VAL A 55 -6.71 12.24 -26.28
CA VAL A 55 -7.91 13.01 -25.92
C VAL A 55 -7.90 14.39 -26.57
N THR A 56 -6.74 15.05 -26.61
CA THR A 56 -6.58 16.35 -27.28
C THR A 56 -6.84 16.26 -28.78
N ILE A 57 -6.28 15.24 -29.45
CA ILE A 57 -6.53 14.99 -30.88
C ILE A 57 -8.01 14.67 -31.10
N LEU A 58 -8.61 13.81 -30.28
CA LEU A 58 -10.02 13.45 -30.41
C LEU A 58 -10.93 14.68 -30.26
N ARG A 59 -10.62 15.60 -29.33
CA ARG A 59 -11.35 16.86 -29.18
C ARG A 59 -11.25 17.73 -30.43
N TRP A 60 -10.15 17.65 -31.18
CA TRP A 60 -10.01 18.38 -32.44
C TRP A 60 -11.03 17.95 -33.51
N PHE A 61 -11.46 16.69 -33.49
CA PHE A 61 -12.40 16.15 -34.48
C PHE A 61 -13.88 16.29 -34.09
N VAL A 62 -14.17 16.65 -32.84
CA VAL A 62 -15.55 16.74 -32.34
C VAL A 62 -15.89 18.22 -32.10
N ASP A 63 -16.44 18.87 -33.13
CA ASP A 63 -17.00 20.21 -33.00
C ASP A 63 -18.41 20.16 -32.40
N GLY A 64 -18.71 21.05 -31.45
CA GLY A 64 -20.06 21.22 -30.87
C GLY A 64 -20.35 20.48 -29.55
N ALA A 65 -19.43 19.67 -29.02
CA ALA A 65 -19.63 18.91 -27.78
C ALA A 65 -18.85 19.50 -26.57
N GLY A 66 -18.89 20.83 -26.41
CA GLY A 66 -18.04 21.57 -25.46
C GLY A 66 -17.99 20.99 -24.03
N GLN A 67 -19.15 20.61 -23.49
CA GLN A 67 -19.28 20.03 -22.14
C GLN A 67 -18.82 18.56 -22.07
N SER A 68 -19.18 17.74 -23.05
CA SER A 68 -18.93 16.29 -23.05
C SER A 68 -17.45 15.97 -23.24
N ALA A 69 -16.75 16.79 -24.04
CA ALA A 69 -15.32 16.61 -24.29
C ALA A 69 -14.44 16.92 -23.07
N ALA A 70 -14.93 17.71 -22.10
CA ALA A 70 -14.21 17.97 -20.86
C ALA A 70 -14.15 16.72 -19.95
N LEU A 71 -15.16 15.84 -20.02
CA LEU A 71 -15.19 14.59 -19.26
C LEU A 71 -14.08 13.61 -19.69
N LEU A 72 -13.65 13.66 -20.96
CA LEU A 72 -12.57 12.81 -21.46
C LEU A 72 -11.20 13.14 -20.84
N TYR A 73 -10.99 14.38 -20.40
CA TYR A 73 -9.77 14.79 -19.68
C TYR A 73 -9.72 14.29 -18.24
N VAL A 74 -10.85 13.85 -17.66
CA VAL A 74 -10.89 13.34 -16.29
C VAL A 74 -10.07 12.06 -16.14
N VAL A 75 -10.07 11.20 -17.16
CA VAL A 75 -9.35 9.92 -17.14
C VAL A 75 -7.83 10.09 -16.99
N PRO A 76 -7.12 10.87 -17.84
CA PRO A 76 -5.69 11.06 -17.70
C PRO A 76 -5.31 11.81 -16.41
N ILE A 77 -6.15 12.76 -15.94
CA ILE A 77 -5.94 13.48 -14.68
C ILE A 77 -6.03 12.51 -13.49
N ALA A 78 -7.06 11.68 -13.44
CA ALA A 78 -7.24 10.67 -12.39
C ALA A 78 -6.10 9.65 -12.40
N LEU A 79 -5.67 9.19 -13.58
CA LEU A 79 -4.56 8.23 -13.72
C LEU A 79 -3.24 8.82 -13.20
N SER A 80 -2.99 10.10 -13.50
CA SER A 80 -1.81 10.85 -13.02
C SER A 80 -1.82 11.03 -11.51
N ALA A 81 -2.97 11.40 -10.94
CA ALA A 81 -3.14 11.59 -9.51
C ALA A 81 -2.94 10.28 -8.72
N VAL A 82 -3.45 9.17 -9.24
CA VAL A 82 -3.26 7.84 -8.63
C VAL A 82 -1.79 7.41 -8.69
N ARG A 83 -1.07 7.70 -9.77
CA ARG A 83 0.31 7.22 -9.94
C ARG A 83 1.36 8.03 -9.20
N PHE A 84 1.18 9.34 -9.14
CA PHE A 84 2.20 10.28 -8.67
C PHE A 84 1.77 11.07 -7.41
N GLY A 85 0.60 10.75 -6.85
CA GLY A 85 0.04 11.40 -5.67
C GLY A 85 -0.30 12.87 -5.93
N ARG A 86 -0.28 13.67 -4.85
CA ARG A 86 -0.70 15.08 -4.88
C ARG A 86 0.08 15.96 -5.85
N ARG A 87 1.41 15.77 -5.96
CA ARG A 87 2.26 16.58 -6.86
C ARG A 87 1.97 16.28 -8.33
N GLY A 88 1.91 15.01 -8.73
CA GLY A 88 1.62 14.69 -10.12
C GLY A 88 0.17 14.94 -10.52
N GLY A 89 -0.79 14.81 -9.59
CA GLY A 89 -2.17 15.25 -9.82
C GLY A 89 -2.27 16.75 -10.08
N ALA A 90 -1.53 17.58 -9.32
CA ALA A 90 -1.48 19.02 -9.54
C ALA A 90 -0.82 19.40 -10.87
N TYR A 91 0.31 18.78 -11.23
CA TYR A 91 0.95 19.01 -12.54
C TYR A 91 0.04 18.59 -13.70
N ALA A 92 -0.60 17.42 -13.62
CA ALA A 92 -1.50 16.96 -14.67
C ALA A 92 -2.75 17.84 -14.81
N ALA A 93 -3.30 18.32 -13.68
CA ALA A 93 -4.39 19.29 -13.71
C ALA A 93 -3.95 20.61 -14.37
N GLY A 94 -2.78 21.13 -14.03
CA GLY A 94 -2.22 22.32 -14.66
C GLY A 94 -2.03 22.16 -16.17
N VAL A 95 -1.48 21.03 -16.62
CA VAL A 95 -1.31 20.72 -18.05
C VAL A 95 -2.65 20.59 -18.77
N ALA A 96 -3.64 19.94 -18.17
CA ALA A 96 -4.98 19.81 -18.75
C ALA A 96 -5.69 21.16 -18.85
N ILE A 97 -5.59 22.00 -17.83
CA ILE A 97 -6.12 23.37 -17.80
C ILE A 97 -5.47 24.22 -18.90
N ALA A 98 -4.14 24.17 -19.02
CA ALA A 98 -3.41 24.89 -20.06
C ALA A 98 -3.81 24.42 -21.47
N ALA A 99 -3.88 23.10 -21.69
CA ALA A 99 -4.29 22.53 -22.97
C ALA A 99 -5.72 22.93 -23.34
N PHE A 100 -6.65 22.90 -22.37
CA PHE A 100 -8.03 23.33 -22.57
C PHE A 100 -8.12 24.82 -22.93
N ALA A 101 -7.42 25.68 -22.17
CA ALA A 101 -7.42 27.12 -22.40
C ALA A 101 -6.84 27.51 -23.77
N ILE A 102 -5.74 26.87 -24.19
CA ILE A 102 -5.11 27.11 -25.50
C ILE A 102 -6.06 26.70 -26.63
N LEU A 103 -6.68 25.52 -26.54
CA LEU A 103 -7.60 25.01 -27.57
C LEU A 103 -8.81 25.93 -27.78
N GLU A 104 -9.35 26.43 -26.69
CA GLU A 104 -10.53 27.28 -26.71
C GLU A 104 -10.18 28.70 -27.19
N LEU A 105 -9.00 29.23 -26.83
CA LEU A 105 -8.49 30.50 -27.37
C LEU A 105 -8.29 30.45 -28.90
N VAL A 106 -7.82 29.31 -29.43
CA VAL A 106 -7.64 29.11 -30.88
C VAL A 106 -8.98 28.98 -31.62
N ARG A 107 -10.03 28.49 -30.95
CA ARG A 107 -11.35 28.24 -31.56
C ARG A 107 -12.36 29.36 -31.38
N SER A 108 -12.25 30.19 -30.34
CA SER A 108 -13.21 31.27 -30.10
C SER A 108 -13.07 32.39 -31.13
N LYS A 109 -14.04 32.45 -32.04
CA LYS A 109 -14.27 33.59 -32.97
C LYS A 109 -15.41 34.52 -32.51
N GLY A 110 -15.89 34.39 -31.27
CA GLY A 110 -16.99 35.19 -30.74
C GLY A 110 -16.87 35.38 -29.22
N ASP A 111 -17.60 36.36 -28.70
CA ASP A 111 -17.50 36.89 -27.33
C ASP A 111 -17.36 35.76 -26.28
N PRO A 112 -16.28 35.76 -25.49
CA PRO A 112 -16.02 34.69 -24.52
C PRO A 112 -17.01 34.80 -23.36
N ASP A 113 -17.99 33.89 -23.33
CA ASP A 113 -18.85 33.69 -22.17
C ASP A 113 -18.02 33.07 -21.02
N LEU A 114 -17.43 33.94 -20.20
CA LEU A 114 -16.54 33.63 -19.08
C LEU A 114 -17.16 32.63 -18.08
N THR A 115 -18.49 32.58 -18.03
CA THR A 115 -19.27 31.76 -17.10
C THR A 115 -19.24 30.26 -17.43
N GLY A 116 -19.06 29.89 -18.70
CA GLY A 116 -19.02 28.49 -19.13
C GLY A 116 -17.72 27.74 -18.78
N TRP A 117 -16.66 28.47 -18.47
CA TRP A 117 -15.30 27.93 -18.31
C TRP A 117 -14.96 27.56 -16.87
N VAL A 118 -15.62 28.21 -15.90
CA VAL A 118 -15.29 28.05 -14.48
C VAL A 118 -15.63 26.65 -13.97
N ALA A 119 -16.78 26.11 -14.38
CA ALA A 119 -17.24 24.80 -13.88
C ALA A 119 -16.32 23.63 -14.30
N PRO A 120 -15.87 23.51 -15.57
CA PRO A 120 -14.91 22.48 -15.96
C PRO A 120 -13.54 22.63 -15.29
N LEU A 121 -13.03 23.87 -15.20
CA LEU A 121 -11.75 24.15 -14.54
C LEU A 121 -11.79 23.77 -13.05
N LEU A 122 -12.88 24.14 -12.38
CA LEU A 122 -13.11 23.80 -10.98
C LEU A 122 -13.25 22.29 -10.79
N ALA A 123 -13.96 21.59 -11.67
CA ALA A 123 -14.08 20.14 -11.63
C ALA A 123 -12.73 19.44 -11.82
N MET A 124 -11.89 19.91 -12.76
CA MET A 124 -10.54 19.37 -12.98
C MET A 124 -9.62 19.63 -11.78
N ALA A 125 -9.67 20.83 -11.21
CA ALA A 125 -8.87 21.20 -10.05
C ALA A 125 -9.28 20.39 -8.81
N LEU A 126 -10.59 20.27 -8.56
CA LEU A 126 -11.12 19.46 -7.46
C LEU A 126 -10.75 17.99 -7.65
N MET A 127 -10.89 17.44 -8.86
CA MET A 127 -10.58 16.04 -9.09
C MET A 127 -9.08 15.75 -8.95
N GLY A 128 -8.21 16.58 -9.53
CA GLY A 128 -6.76 16.43 -9.40
C GLY A 128 -6.28 16.57 -7.95
N GLY A 129 -6.82 17.54 -7.21
CA GLY A 129 -6.49 17.79 -5.82
C GLY A 129 -7.01 16.69 -4.87
N LEU A 130 -8.29 16.34 -4.98
CA LEU A 130 -8.95 15.39 -4.07
C LEU A 130 -8.45 13.97 -4.29
N VAL A 131 -8.33 13.52 -5.54
CA VAL A 131 -7.75 12.20 -5.86
C VAL A 131 -6.29 12.15 -5.46
N GLY A 132 -5.53 13.24 -5.66
CA GLY A 132 -4.15 13.33 -5.23
C GLY A 132 -3.99 13.20 -3.72
N HIS A 133 -4.87 13.85 -2.95
CA HIS A 133 -4.88 13.75 -1.49
C HIS A 133 -5.26 12.34 -1.00
N LEU A 134 -6.31 11.75 -1.56
CA LEU A 134 -6.75 10.39 -1.22
C LEU A 134 -5.69 9.33 -1.56
N SER A 135 -5.02 9.48 -2.70
CA SER A 135 -3.94 8.57 -3.11
C SER A 135 -2.73 8.67 -2.18
N GLU A 136 -2.40 9.90 -1.72
CA GLU A 136 -1.32 10.12 -0.76
C GLU A 136 -1.67 9.55 0.63
N ALA A 137 -2.92 9.72 1.07
CA ALA A 137 -3.40 9.11 2.31
C ALA A 137 -3.37 7.57 2.24
N ALA A 138 -3.78 7.00 1.12
CA ALA A 138 -3.71 5.55 0.89
C ALA A 138 -2.26 5.03 0.90
N ALA A 139 -1.33 5.73 0.24
CA ALA A 139 0.08 5.36 0.22
C ALA A 139 0.72 5.40 1.61
N ARG A 140 0.36 6.38 2.46
CA ARG A 140 0.82 6.45 3.85
C ARG A 140 0.28 5.28 4.68
N ASN A 141 -1.00 4.94 4.52
CA ASN A 141 -1.59 3.78 5.20
C ASN A 141 -0.94 2.45 4.77
N ASP A 142 -0.64 2.29 3.48
CA ASP A 142 0.06 1.09 2.99
C ASP A 142 1.48 0.99 3.55
N ALA A 143 2.19 2.11 3.70
CA ALA A 143 3.52 2.12 4.32
C ALA A 143 3.47 1.72 5.80
N ALA A 144 2.51 2.26 6.56
CA ALA A 144 2.30 1.88 7.96
C ALA A 144 1.96 0.39 8.10
N ARG A 145 1.13 -0.15 7.19
CA ARG A 145 0.75 -1.56 7.20
C ARG A 145 1.94 -2.49 6.91
N ARG A 146 2.84 -2.11 5.99
CA ARG A 146 4.06 -2.89 5.71
C ARG A 146 5.02 -2.88 6.90
N PHE A 147 5.11 -1.77 7.60
CA PHE A 147 5.93 -1.68 8.81
C PHE A 147 5.46 -2.68 9.86
N HIS A 148 4.16 -2.68 10.18
CA HIS A 148 3.58 -3.63 11.14
C HIS A 148 3.71 -5.09 10.70
N LEU A 149 3.50 -5.40 9.41
CA LEU A 149 3.70 -6.77 8.91
C LEU A 149 5.16 -7.22 9.06
N GLY A 150 6.12 -6.33 8.82
CA GLY A 150 7.54 -6.63 9.04
C GLY A 150 7.87 -6.94 10.50
N GLU A 151 7.24 -6.24 11.45
CA GLU A 151 7.39 -6.51 12.89
C GLU A 151 6.83 -7.90 13.26
N TYR A 152 5.65 -8.27 12.75
CA TYR A 152 5.08 -9.59 12.99
C TYR A 152 5.93 -10.72 12.41
N GLU A 153 6.44 -10.57 11.18
CA GLU A 153 7.32 -11.57 10.59
C GLU A 153 8.65 -11.72 11.35
N ALA A 154 9.21 -10.61 11.85
CA ALA A 154 10.42 -10.64 12.67
C ALA A 154 10.17 -11.36 14.01
N ALA A 155 9.04 -11.08 14.66
CA ALA A 155 8.65 -11.75 15.90
C ALA A 155 8.40 -13.25 15.70
N GLU A 156 7.76 -13.63 14.58
CA GLU A 156 7.51 -15.03 14.25
C GLU A 156 8.81 -15.79 13.97
N ARG A 157 9.75 -15.18 13.22
CA ARG A 157 11.08 -15.77 13.00
C ARG A 157 11.84 -15.97 14.32
N ALA A 158 11.74 -15.03 15.25
CA ALA A 158 12.36 -15.16 16.57
C ALA A 158 11.74 -16.32 17.37
N ARG A 159 10.42 -16.50 17.33
CA ARG A 159 9.73 -17.64 17.96
C ARG A 159 10.15 -18.98 17.36
N LEU A 160 10.20 -19.08 16.04
CA LEU A 160 10.57 -20.34 15.36
C LEU A 160 12.02 -20.75 15.69
N ALA A 161 12.94 -19.78 15.76
CA ALA A 161 14.33 -20.06 16.15
C ALA A 161 14.46 -20.59 17.59
N ASP A 162 13.59 -20.15 18.50
CA ASP A 162 13.55 -20.63 19.88
C ASP A 162 13.06 -22.09 19.95
N LEU A 163 12.03 -22.43 19.15
CA LEU A 163 11.53 -23.80 19.05
C LEU A 163 12.57 -24.77 18.47
N GLU A 164 13.28 -24.38 17.43
CA GLU A 164 14.36 -25.20 16.83
C GLU A 164 15.51 -25.44 17.82
N THR A 165 15.85 -24.42 18.62
CA THR A 165 16.85 -24.56 19.68
C THR A 165 16.41 -25.58 20.72
N SER A 166 15.16 -25.48 21.20
CA SER A 166 14.61 -26.41 22.20
C SER A 166 14.55 -27.85 21.68
N ASP A 167 14.17 -28.07 20.42
CA ASP A 167 14.11 -29.41 19.83
C ASP A 167 15.52 -30.03 19.75
N SER A 168 16.52 -29.26 19.33
CA SER A 168 17.92 -29.73 19.27
C SER A 168 18.47 -30.13 20.64
N ILE A 169 18.08 -29.43 21.72
CA ILE A 169 18.45 -29.77 23.09
C ILE A 169 17.78 -31.08 23.50
N VAL A 170 16.48 -31.23 23.25
CA VAL A 170 15.73 -32.45 23.56
C VAL A 170 16.34 -33.66 22.84
N GLN A 171 16.74 -33.49 21.58
CA GLN A 171 17.36 -34.55 20.78
C GLN A 171 18.75 -34.95 21.32
N ARG A 172 19.58 -33.98 21.72
CA ARG A 172 20.90 -34.26 22.34
C ARG A 172 20.77 -34.96 23.69
N VAL A 173 19.82 -34.53 24.53
CA VAL A 173 19.53 -35.17 25.82
C VAL A 173 19.02 -36.60 25.62
N ALA A 174 18.14 -36.83 24.64
CA ALA A 174 17.67 -38.16 24.28
C ALA A 174 18.83 -39.07 23.82
N ALA A 175 19.76 -38.55 23.01
CA ALA A 175 20.94 -39.28 22.57
C ALA A 175 21.87 -39.64 23.74
N ALA A 176 22.14 -38.69 24.63
CA ALA A 176 22.96 -38.94 25.82
C ALA A 176 22.32 -39.98 26.76
N ARG A 177 20.99 -39.92 26.94
CA ARG A 177 20.26 -40.93 27.69
C ARG A 177 20.41 -42.32 27.06
N TRP A 178 20.28 -42.43 25.75
CA TRP A 178 20.47 -43.71 25.06
C TRP A 178 21.87 -44.27 25.31
N MET A 179 22.93 -43.44 25.25
CA MET A 179 24.30 -43.85 25.56
C MET A 179 24.47 -44.39 26.98
N LEU A 180 23.76 -43.83 27.97
CA LEU A 180 23.71 -44.37 29.34
C LEU A 180 23.08 -45.77 29.36
N GLU A 181 21.97 -45.97 28.64
CA GLU A 181 21.24 -47.24 28.61
C GLU A 181 22.07 -48.38 28.00
N VAL A 182 22.99 -48.10 27.06
CA VAL A 182 23.90 -49.11 26.47
C VAL A 182 25.20 -49.30 27.26
N GLY A 183 25.34 -48.66 28.44
CA GLY A 183 26.51 -48.80 29.32
C GLY A 183 27.73 -47.93 28.96
N ARG A 184 27.56 -46.93 28.08
CA ARG A 184 28.62 -45.99 27.68
C ARG A 184 28.59 -44.71 28.53
N SER A 185 28.78 -44.87 29.84
CA SER A 185 28.56 -43.80 30.82
C SER A 185 29.49 -42.59 30.63
N GLU A 186 30.76 -42.81 30.29
CA GLU A 186 31.74 -41.72 30.07
C GLU A 186 31.41 -40.89 28.82
N ASP A 187 31.01 -41.55 27.74
CA ASP A 187 30.62 -40.87 26.49
C ASP A 187 29.32 -40.08 26.67
N ALA A 188 28.37 -40.63 27.43
CA ALA A 188 27.13 -39.95 27.75
C ALA A 188 27.35 -38.70 28.62
N LEU A 189 28.24 -38.78 29.61
CA LEU A 189 28.60 -37.65 30.47
C LEU A 189 29.28 -36.55 29.66
N ARG A 190 30.21 -36.87 28.75
CA ARG A 190 30.80 -35.90 27.83
C ARG A 190 29.76 -35.23 26.93
N ALA A 191 28.88 -36.02 26.31
CA ALA A 191 27.85 -35.48 25.42
C ALA A 191 26.87 -34.54 26.15
N LEU A 192 26.58 -34.82 27.43
CA LEU A 192 25.75 -33.95 28.26
C LEU A 192 26.48 -32.65 28.65
N ASP A 193 27.75 -32.75 29.04
CA ASP A 193 28.58 -31.60 29.43
C ASP A 193 28.82 -30.63 28.26
N ASP A 194 29.06 -31.18 27.07
CA ASP A 194 29.16 -30.41 25.82
C ASP A 194 27.85 -29.66 25.52
N THR A 195 26.71 -30.32 25.72
CA THR A 195 25.38 -29.72 25.47
C THR A 195 25.07 -28.59 26.46
N VAL A 196 25.42 -28.75 27.74
CA VAL A 196 25.24 -27.72 28.77
C VAL A 196 26.17 -26.53 28.51
N SER A 197 27.42 -26.78 28.15
CA SER A 197 28.41 -25.74 27.82
C SER A 197 27.99 -24.93 26.59
N ASP A 198 27.51 -25.59 25.53
CA ASP A 198 26.93 -24.94 24.34
C ASP A 198 25.72 -24.06 24.71
N GLY A 199 24.81 -24.59 25.55
CA GLY A 199 23.61 -23.87 25.98
C GLY A 199 23.93 -22.61 26.80
N ILE A 200 24.89 -22.70 27.73
CA ILE A 200 25.36 -21.56 28.53
C ILE A 200 26.04 -20.52 27.63
N GLY A 201 26.85 -20.94 26.66
CA GLY A 201 27.48 -20.06 25.67
C GLY A 201 26.47 -19.28 24.83
N GLN A 202 25.40 -19.94 24.37
CA GLN A 202 24.34 -19.28 23.60
C GLN A 202 23.51 -18.31 24.45
N LEU A 203 23.21 -18.63 25.71
CA LEU A 203 22.51 -17.72 26.63
C LEU A 203 23.31 -16.44 26.93
N GLY A 204 24.64 -16.55 27.05
CA GLY A 204 25.53 -15.39 27.24
C GLY A 204 25.51 -14.39 26.09
N THR A 205 25.20 -14.83 24.86
CA THR A 205 25.10 -13.95 23.69
C THR A 205 23.71 -13.33 23.48
N ARG A 206 22.67 -13.85 24.13
CA ARG A 206 21.28 -13.38 23.99
C ARG A 206 20.83 -12.42 25.10
N LEU A 207 21.57 -12.31 26.21
CA LEU A 207 21.28 -11.35 27.28
C LEU A 207 21.67 -9.92 26.85
N PRO A 208 20.78 -8.92 27.01
CA PRO A 208 21.15 -7.52 26.78
C PRO A 208 22.30 -7.13 27.71
N PRO A 209 23.19 -6.20 27.28
CA PRO A 209 24.30 -5.77 28.13
C PRO A 209 23.75 -5.30 29.49
N PRO A 210 24.47 -5.57 30.59
CA PRO A 210 24.02 -5.18 31.91
C PRO A 210 23.70 -3.69 31.88
N VAL A 211 22.45 -3.35 32.18
CA VAL A 211 22.02 -1.96 32.31
C VAL A 211 22.84 -1.37 33.45
N THR A 212 23.91 -0.65 33.11
CA THR A 212 24.64 0.16 34.07
C THR A 212 23.68 1.26 34.50
N GLY A 213 22.93 1.00 35.57
CA GLY A 213 22.15 2.03 36.24
C GLY A 213 23.07 3.19 36.64
N PRO A 214 22.54 4.43 36.70
CA PRO A 214 23.34 5.58 37.14
C PRO A 214 23.98 5.27 38.49
N PRO A 215 25.20 5.78 38.76
CA PRO A 215 25.91 5.52 40.00
C PRO A 215 25.02 5.88 41.18
N VAL A 216 24.70 4.89 42.00
CA VAL A 216 23.99 5.09 43.27
C VAL A 216 24.97 5.81 44.19
N THR A 217 24.93 7.14 44.18
CA THR A 217 25.59 7.98 45.19
C THR A 217 24.77 7.87 46.48
N GLY A 218 24.99 6.80 47.24
CA GLY A 218 24.55 6.70 48.62
C GLY A 218 25.44 7.57 49.51
N PRO A 219 24.88 8.28 50.51
CA PRO A 219 25.67 9.10 51.43
C PRO A 219 26.53 8.17 52.31
N LEU A 220 27.85 8.28 52.15
CA LEU A 220 28.79 7.73 53.12
C LEU A 220 28.56 8.44 54.45
N ALA A 221 28.28 7.63 55.47
CA ALA A 221 28.18 8.04 56.86
C ALA A 221 29.45 8.81 57.26
N ASP A 222 29.22 10.03 57.73
CA ASP A 222 30.18 10.81 58.50
C ASP A 222 29.99 10.41 59.98
N GLU A 223 30.63 9.31 60.38
CA GLU A 223 30.89 9.01 61.79
C GLU A 223 32.35 9.36 62.07
N GLY A 224 32.57 10.46 62.82
CA GLY A 224 33.81 10.64 63.57
C GLY A 224 34.35 12.06 63.67
N ALA A 225 33.78 12.87 64.57
CA ALA A 225 34.52 13.79 65.47
C ALA A 225 33.60 14.32 66.58
#